data_AF-A0A9E6WGA1-F1
#
_entry.id   AF-A0A9E6WGA1-F1
#
_cell.length_a   1.000
_cell.length_b   1.000
_cell.length_c   1.000
_cell.angle_alpha   90.00
_cell.angle_beta   90.00
_cell.angle_gamma   90.00
#
_symmetry.space_group_name_H-M   'P 1'
#
loop_
_entity.id
_entity.type
_entity.pdbx_description
1 polymer ?
#
loop_
_entity_poly.entity_id
_entity_poly.type
_entity_poly.pdbx_seq_one_letter_code
_entity_poly.pdbx_strand_id
1 'polypeptide(L)'
;MRSFGKWLGRLLLALVVAGAALWAFGPYEKADLSASFDPAAFGGDLDAYFAASEAQVPGITPGTEKRVIWAGAPGARTGLALVYIHGFSATSEEIRPVPDLVAEA
;
A
#
# COMPACT_ATOMS: atom_id res chain seq x y z
N MET A 1 22.73 0.30 50.73
CA MET A 1 21.42 0.52 50.07
C MET A 1 21.37 1.81 49.23
N ARG A 2 21.89 2.96 49.69
CA ARG A 2 21.87 4.24 48.94
C ARG A 2 22.70 4.25 47.64
N SER A 3 23.79 3.48 47.59
CA SER A 3 24.65 3.34 46.40
C SER A 3 23.99 2.48 45.30
N PHE A 4 23.27 1.45 45.70
CA PHE A 4 22.55 0.55 44.79
C PHE A 4 21.43 1.28 44.02
N GLY A 5 20.60 2.06 44.70
CA GLY A 5 19.53 2.84 44.06
C GLY A 5 20.06 3.88 43.06
N LYS A 6 21.22 4.49 43.33
CA LYS A 6 21.88 5.42 42.39
C LYS A 6 22.38 4.72 41.14
N TRP A 7 22.91 3.50 41.27
CA TRP A 7 23.35 2.69 40.15
C TRP A 7 22.17 2.22 39.29
N LEU A 8 21.11 1.73 39.93
CA LEU A 8 19.88 1.33 39.24
C LEU A 8 19.23 2.51 38.50
N GLY A 9 19.13 3.67 39.14
CA GLY A 9 18.59 4.87 38.50
C GLY A 9 19.40 5.35 37.28
N ARG A 10 20.74 5.28 37.35
CA ARG A 10 21.61 5.60 36.22
C ARG A 10 21.45 4.62 35.07
N LEU A 11 21.33 3.32 35.37
CA LEU A 11 21.11 2.29 34.36
C LEU A 11 19.77 2.46 33.66
N LEU A 12 18.69 2.70 34.42
CA LEU A 12 17.37 2.99 33.84
C LEU A 12 17.38 4.25 32.98
N LEU A 13 18.05 5.31 33.43
CA LEU A 13 18.21 6.53 32.63
C LEU A 13 18.98 6.26 31.33
N ALA A 14 20.07 5.48 31.38
CA ALA A 14 20.84 5.12 30.20
C ALA A 14 20.00 4.32 29.19
N LEU A 15 19.15 3.40 29.66
CA LEU A 15 18.24 2.64 28.81
C LEU A 15 17.18 3.54 28.15
N VAL A 16 16.61 4.49 28.89
CA VAL A 16 15.64 5.47 28.34
C VAL A 16 16.30 6.32 27.26
N VAL A 17 17.52 6.83 27.53
CA VAL A 17 18.27 7.63 26.55
C VAL A 17 18.62 6.81 25.31
N ALA A 18 19.08 5.56 25.49
CA ALA A 18 19.37 4.68 24.37
C ALA A 18 18.11 4.38 23.55
N GLY A 19 16.97 4.10 24.19
CA GLY A 19 15.69 3.89 23.51
C GLY A 19 15.21 5.11 22.74
N ALA A 20 15.31 6.31 23.33
CA ALA A 20 14.97 7.55 22.65
C ALA A 20 15.90 7.82 21.45
N ALA A 21 17.19 7.52 21.57
CA ALA A 21 18.14 7.64 20.47
C ALA A 21 17.81 6.65 19.34
N LEU A 22 17.52 5.38 19.66
CA LEU A 22 17.10 4.39 18.67
C LEU A 22 15.79 4.79 17.97
N TRP A 23 14.86 5.41 18.69
CA TRP A 23 13.60 5.90 18.12
C TRP A 23 13.77 7.16 17.28
N ALA A 24 14.65 8.08 17.65
CA ALA A 24 14.87 9.32 16.90
C ALA A 24 15.76 9.10 15.67
N PHE A 25 16.73 8.19 15.77
CA PHE A 25 17.76 7.94 14.75
C PHE A 25 17.64 6.54 14.14
N GLY A 26 16.48 5.89 14.30
CA GLY A 26 16.20 4.61 13.67
C GLY A 26 16.26 4.72 12.14
N PRO A 27 16.59 3.63 11.44
CA PRO A 27 16.65 3.60 9.98
C PRO A 27 15.22 3.53 9.40
N TYR A 28 14.43 4.58 9.59
CA TYR A 28 13.09 4.67 9.02
C TYR A 28 13.15 4.95 7.53
N GLU A 29 12.38 4.19 6.75
CA GLU A 29 12.21 4.44 5.32
C GLU A 29 11.38 5.72 5.12
N LYS A 30 11.84 6.60 4.23
CA LYS A 30 11.07 7.80 3.89
C LYS A 30 9.90 7.39 3.01
N ALA A 31 8.70 7.36 3.57
CA ALA A 31 7.48 7.18 2.79
C ALA A 31 6.90 8.54 2.39
N ASP A 32 6.76 8.77 1.09
CA ASP A 32 5.89 9.84 0.59
C ASP A 32 4.45 9.35 0.65
N LEU A 33 3.65 10.01 1.49
CA LEU A 33 2.22 9.70 1.65
C LEU A 33 1.33 10.67 0.88
N SER A 34 1.92 11.57 0.09
CA SER A 34 1.16 12.42 -0.82
C SER A 34 0.70 11.62 -2.03
N ALA A 35 -0.61 11.57 -2.23
CA ALA A 35 -1.22 10.97 -3.40
C ALA A 35 -1.57 12.07 -4.40
N SER A 36 -0.78 12.21 -5.46
CA SER A 36 -1.11 13.04 -6.61
C SER A 36 -0.92 12.25 -7.90
N PHE A 37 -1.78 12.47 -8.88
CA PHE A 37 -1.65 11.86 -10.20
C PHE A 37 -2.11 12.86 -11.27
N ASP A 38 -1.61 12.72 -12.48
CA ASP A 38 -2.09 13.44 -13.66
C ASP A 38 -3.22 12.64 -14.32
N PRO A 39 -4.47 13.11 -14.32
CA PRO A 39 -5.57 12.42 -15.00
C PRO A 39 -5.36 12.28 -16.51
N ALA A 40 -4.59 13.18 -17.14
CA ALA A 40 -4.31 13.11 -18.57
C ALA A 40 -3.42 11.91 -18.93
N ALA A 41 -2.65 11.37 -17.96
CA ALA A 41 -1.77 10.23 -18.17
C ALA A 41 -2.51 8.95 -18.61
N PHE A 42 -3.81 8.84 -18.32
CA PHE A 42 -4.62 7.68 -18.68
C PHE A 42 -5.14 7.71 -20.12
N GLY A 43 -4.99 8.82 -20.85
CA GLY A 43 -5.43 8.92 -22.26
C GLY A 43 -6.93 8.71 -22.50
N GLY A 44 -7.76 8.66 -21.45
CA GLY A 44 -9.19 8.37 -21.52
C GLY A 44 -9.55 6.88 -21.63
N ASP A 45 -8.57 5.98 -21.66
CA ASP A 45 -8.75 4.54 -21.74
C ASP A 45 -7.85 3.84 -20.73
N LEU A 46 -8.46 3.39 -19.63
CA LEU A 46 -7.73 2.73 -18.53
C LEU A 46 -7.19 1.36 -18.93
N ASP A 47 -7.91 0.61 -19.77
CA ASP A 47 -7.49 -0.73 -20.18
C ASP A 47 -6.26 -0.63 -21.09
N ALA A 48 -6.24 0.34 -22.01
CA ALA A 48 -5.06 0.65 -22.82
C ALA A 48 -3.88 1.12 -21.97
N TYR A 49 -4.12 1.97 -20.97
CA TYR A 49 -3.09 2.40 -20.03
C TYR A 49 -2.48 1.23 -19.24
N PHE A 50 -3.31 0.31 -18.73
CA PHE A 50 -2.85 -0.88 -18.03
C PHE A 50 -2.04 -1.79 -18.95
N ALA A 51 -2.55 -2.09 -20.14
CA ALA A 51 -1.83 -2.92 -21.10
C ALA A 51 -0.46 -2.34 -21.48
N ALA A 52 -0.36 -1.03 -21.71
CA ALA A 52 0.90 -0.37 -22.01
C ALA A 52 1.89 -0.40 -20.83
N SER A 53 1.39 -0.20 -19.60
CA SER A 53 2.19 -0.29 -18.38
C SER A 53 2.70 -1.71 -18.12
N GLU A 54 1.85 -2.71 -18.32
CA GLU A 54 2.14 -4.11 -18.03
C GLU A 54 2.98 -4.79 -19.11
N ALA A 55 2.95 -4.29 -20.35
CA ALA A 55 3.85 -4.75 -21.41
C ALA A 55 5.34 -4.60 -21.05
N GLN A 56 5.68 -3.68 -20.13
CA GLN A 56 7.05 -3.47 -19.64
C GLN A 56 7.41 -4.40 -18.46
N VAL A 57 6.47 -5.20 -17.96
CA VAL A 57 6.63 -6.08 -16.80
C VAL A 57 6.56 -7.54 -17.24
N PRO A 58 7.69 -8.24 -17.36
CA PRO A 58 7.68 -9.65 -17.72
C PRO A 58 7.16 -10.52 -16.58
N GLY A 59 6.56 -11.67 -16.91
CA GLY A 59 6.19 -12.68 -15.92
C GLY A 59 4.91 -12.41 -15.13
N ILE A 60 4.04 -11.53 -15.62
CA ILE A 60 2.68 -11.41 -15.08
C ILE A 60 1.96 -12.76 -15.25
N THR A 61 1.30 -13.23 -14.18
CA THR A 61 0.54 -14.47 -14.23
C THR A 61 -0.70 -14.26 -15.09
N PRO A 62 -0.94 -15.07 -16.14
CA PRO A 62 -2.08 -14.85 -17.03
C PRO A 62 -3.42 -14.82 -16.28
N GLY A 63 -4.25 -13.84 -16.59
CA GLY A 63 -5.54 -13.63 -15.93
C GLY A 63 -5.44 -12.85 -14.62
N THR A 64 -4.27 -12.35 -14.22
CA THR A 64 -4.06 -11.53 -13.01
C THR A 64 -3.66 -10.08 -13.31
N GLU A 65 -3.80 -9.68 -14.58
CA GLU A 65 -3.58 -8.32 -15.06
C GLU A 65 -4.45 -7.30 -14.31
N LYS A 66 -3.96 -6.06 -14.21
CA LYS A 66 -4.75 -4.94 -13.69
C LYS A 66 -6.04 -4.82 -14.49
N ARG A 67 -7.16 -4.64 -13.78
CA ARG A 67 -8.48 -4.48 -14.40
C ARG A 67 -9.38 -3.61 -13.57
N VAL A 68 -10.34 -2.96 -14.22
CA VAL A 68 -11.45 -2.27 -13.57
C VAL A 68 -12.71 -3.10 -13.74
N ILE A 69 -13.40 -3.39 -12.64
CA ILE A 69 -14.76 -3.94 -12.68
C ILE A 69 -15.70 -2.75 -12.46
N TRP A 70 -16.50 -2.43 -13.46
CA TRP A 70 -17.38 -1.26 -13.45
C TRP A 70 -18.73 -1.61 -12.84
N ALA A 71 -19.18 -0.80 -11.87
CA ALA A 71 -20.56 -0.78 -11.45
C ALA A 71 -21.41 -0.03 -12.49
N GLY A 72 -22.17 -0.76 -13.30
CA GLY A 72 -22.97 -0.20 -14.39
C GLY A 72 -22.16 0.04 -15.68
N ALA A 73 -22.34 1.21 -16.29
CA ALA A 73 -21.70 1.51 -17.58
C ALA A 73 -20.18 1.79 -17.41
N PRO A 74 -19.31 1.22 -18.26
CA PRO A 74 -17.89 1.53 -18.25
C PRO A 74 -17.60 3.03 -18.34
N GLY A 75 -16.69 3.53 -17.50
CA GLY A 75 -16.32 4.95 -17.44
C GLY A 75 -17.33 5.86 -16.73
N ALA A 76 -18.49 5.35 -16.30
CA ALA A 76 -19.43 6.14 -15.51
C ALA A 76 -18.83 6.44 -14.13
N ARG A 77 -18.86 7.72 -13.74
CA ARG A 77 -18.35 8.15 -12.43
C ARG A 77 -19.28 7.65 -11.32
N THR A 78 -18.70 6.94 -10.35
CA THR A 78 -19.37 6.48 -9.13
C THR A 78 -19.02 7.37 -7.94
N GLY A 79 -19.84 7.29 -6.87
CA GLY A 79 -19.54 7.96 -5.60
C GLY A 79 -18.44 7.26 -4.77
N LEU A 80 -18.10 6.01 -5.12
CA LEU A 80 -17.11 5.18 -4.45
C LEU A 80 -16.26 4.43 -5.47
N ALA A 81 -14.95 4.38 -5.24
CA ALA A 81 -14.03 3.50 -5.95
C ALA A 81 -13.33 2.60 -4.91
N LEU A 82 -13.41 1.29 -5.09
CA LEU A 82 -12.70 0.31 -4.27
C LEU A 82 -11.42 -0.11 -5.00
N VAL A 83 -10.27 0.02 -4.34
CA VAL A 83 -8.99 -0.44 -4.88
C VAL A 83 -8.50 -1.61 -4.05
N TYR A 84 -8.43 -2.79 -4.66
CA TYR A 84 -7.85 -3.98 -4.05
C TYR A 84 -6.41 -4.18 -4.52
N ILE A 85 -5.49 -4.28 -3.56
CA ILE A 85 -4.08 -4.59 -3.79
C ILE A 85 -3.77 -5.83 -2.95
N HIS A 86 -3.27 -6.87 -3.59
CA HIS A 86 -2.94 -8.13 -2.92
C HIS A 86 -1.61 -8.01 -2.14
N GLY A 87 -1.39 -8.94 -1.20
CA GLY A 87 -0.14 -9.04 -0.45
C GLY A 87 0.99 -9.70 -1.24
N PHE A 88 2.15 -9.85 -0.60
CA PHE A 88 3.29 -10.59 -1.16
C PHE A 88 2.87 -12.03 -1.49
N SER A 89 3.34 -12.58 -2.61
CA SER A 89 3.02 -13.93 -3.14
C SER A 89 1.57 -14.20 -3.56
N ALA A 90 0.65 -13.26 -3.36
CA ALA A 90 -0.77 -13.38 -3.73
C ALA A 90 -1.06 -12.84 -5.15
N THR A 91 -2.31 -12.98 -5.58
CA THR A 91 -2.84 -12.39 -6.83
C THR A 91 -4.15 -11.62 -6.58
N SER A 92 -4.65 -10.93 -7.61
CA SER A 92 -5.97 -10.29 -7.58
C SER A 92 -7.13 -11.28 -7.35
N GLU A 93 -6.89 -12.58 -7.58
CA GLU A 93 -7.90 -13.63 -7.53
C GLU A 93 -8.20 -14.12 -6.10
N GLU A 94 -7.33 -13.84 -5.11
CA GLU A 94 -7.46 -14.38 -3.73
C GLU A 94 -8.81 -14.08 -3.06
N ILE A 95 -9.36 -12.89 -3.29
CA ILE A 95 -10.61 -12.47 -2.65
C ILE A 95 -11.81 -12.57 -3.58
N ARG A 96 -11.65 -13.12 -4.80
CA ARG A 96 -12.80 -13.28 -5.69
C ARG A 96 -13.81 -14.29 -5.10
N PRO A 97 -15.12 -14.05 -5.27
CA PRO A 97 -15.74 -13.04 -6.13
C PRO A 97 -16.08 -11.71 -5.42
N VAL A 98 -15.46 -11.36 -4.28
CA VAL A 98 -15.86 -10.16 -3.52
C VAL A 98 -15.86 -8.86 -4.36
N PRO A 99 -14.81 -8.55 -5.15
CA PRO A 99 -14.84 -7.34 -5.99
C PRO A 99 -15.94 -7.36 -7.05
N ASP A 100 -16.23 -8.54 -7.61
CA ASP A 100 -17.29 -8.74 -8.60
C ASP A 100 -18.66 -8.47 -7.97
N LEU A 101 -18.92 -9.04 -6.78
CA LEU A 101 -20.16 -8.81 -6.04
C LEU A 101 -20.35 -7.35 -5.61
N VAL A 102 -19.26 -6.65 -5.26
CA VAL A 102 -19.32 -5.22 -4.91
C VAL A 102 -19.69 -4.36 -6.11
N ALA A 103 -19.29 -4.73 -7.32
CA ALA A 103 -19.65 -3.99 -8.54
C ALA A 103 -21.12 -4.22 -8.95
N GLU A 104 -21.74 -5.31 -8.49
CA GLU A 104 -23.15 -5.65 -8.75
C GLU A 104 -24.14 -5.08 -7.71
N ALA A 105 -23.65 -4.68 -6.54
CA ALA A 105 -24.46 -4.21 -5.41
C ALA A 105 -25.01 -2.79 -5.60
#